data_AF-A0A5P3VCA4-F1
#
_entry.id   AF-A0A5P3VCA4-F1
#
_cell.length_a   1.000
_cell.length_b   1.000
_cell.length_c   1.000
_cell.angle_alpha   90.00
_cell.angle_beta   90.00
_cell.angle_gamma   90.00
#
_symmetry.space_group_name_H-M   'P 1'
#
loop_
_entity.id
_entity.type
_entity.pdbx_description
1 polymer ?
#
loop_
_entity_poly.entity_id
_entity_poly.type
_entity_poly.pdbx_seq_one_letter_code
_entity_poly.pdbx_strand_id
1 'polypeptide(L)'
;MRAYDRVFAQVMETVEGISAEEKSQLRDLVTETGSDGLNLGGYFEKGYEVFFKGRQWKWGEYEEWRDTFERLGSFPSNWIDVDQIARPGTRSTYDQLLELRILELREFLIAEGISFDADAPKAQLASLAEHAPGLSASSLWARLQQNEEEARQKAEARRPKALYDLLMRTIAYRAKSVRDLERAHSNGIQRHEVMLVLEADRKFIDLARKKNPQAVPPYYPNDFTQLRPIVDFSKQ
;
A
#
# COMPACT_ATOMS: atom_id res chain seq x y z
N MET A 1 -20.47 -22.58 6.40
CA MET A 1 -19.79 -21.29 6.60
C MET A 1 -19.09 -20.92 5.30
N ARG A 2 -19.32 -19.71 4.75
CA ARG A 2 -18.75 -19.32 3.44
C ARG A 2 -17.25 -19.09 3.56
N ALA A 3 -16.53 -19.19 2.44
CA ALA A 3 -15.07 -18.94 2.42
C ALA A 3 -14.73 -17.53 2.94
N TYR A 4 -15.54 -16.53 2.58
CA TYR A 4 -15.39 -15.16 3.07
C TYR A 4 -15.48 -15.07 4.60
N ASP A 5 -16.51 -15.67 5.21
CA ASP A 5 -16.71 -15.60 6.68
C ASP A 5 -15.50 -16.15 7.45
N ARG A 6 -14.94 -17.27 6.98
CA ARG A 6 -13.74 -17.89 7.60
C ARG A 6 -12.52 -17.00 7.51
N VAL A 7 -12.26 -16.48 6.31
CA VAL A 7 -11.10 -15.61 6.06
C VAL A 7 -11.25 -14.29 6.81
N PHE A 8 -12.45 -13.70 6.80
CA PHE A 8 -12.74 -12.49 7.54
C PHE A 8 -12.47 -12.68 9.03
N ALA A 9 -13.00 -13.74 9.64
CA ALA A 9 -12.75 -14.04 11.05
C ALA A 9 -11.25 -14.17 11.35
N GLN A 10 -10.53 -14.98 10.56
CA GLN A 10 -9.10 -15.21 10.74
C GLN A 10 -8.27 -13.92 10.63
N VAL A 11 -8.53 -13.07 9.64
CA VAL A 11 -7.76 -11.83 9.46
C VAL A 11 -8.11 -10.81 10.55
N MET A 12 -9.41 -10.67 10.86
CA MET A 12 -9.89 -9.70 11.85
C MET A 12 -9.51 -10.06 13.28
N GLU A 13 -9.08 -11.30 13.57
CA GLU A 13 -8.43 -11.66 14.84
C GLU A 13 -7.16 -10.84 15.10
N THR A 14 -6.44 -10.47 14.04
CA THR A 14 -5.22 -9.65 14.13
C THR A 14 -5.50 -8.14 14.13
N VAL A 15 -6.76 -7.72 14.00
CA VAL A 15 -7.15 -6.31 14.01
C VAL A 15 -7.50 -5.88 15.43
N GLU A 16 -6.78 -4.87 15.93
CA GLU A 16 -7.01 -4.26 17.25
C GLU A 16 -7.64 -2.87 17.11
N GLY A 17 -8.36 -2.43 18.14
CA GLY A 17 -9.07 -1.14 18.14
C GLY A 17 -10.51 -1.21 17.58
N ILE A 18 -10.99 -2.40 17.24
CA ILE A 18 -12.36 -2.67 16.77
C ILE A 18 -12.96 -3.81 17.61
N SER A 19 -14.18 -3.62 18.12
CA SER A 19 -14.84 -4.64 18.96
C SER A 19 -15.32 -5.86 18.17
N ALA A 20 -15.57 -6.98 18.85
CA ALA A 20 -16.09 -8.20 18.21
C ALA A 20 -17.47 -7.98 17.57
N GLU A 21 -18.33 -7.17 18.20
CA GLU A 21 -19.65 -6.82 17.66
C GLU A 21 -19.52 -6.00 16.37
N GLU A 22 -18.66 -4.98 16.35
CA GLU A 22 -18.41 -4.18 15.15
C GLU A 22 -17.77 -4.99 14.03
N LYS A 23 -16.89 -5.95 14.35
CA LYS A 23 -16.37 -6.91 13.38
C LYS A 23 -17.50 -7.72 12.74
N SER A 24 -18.47 -8.17 13.54
CA SER A 24 -19.66 -8.87 13.02
C SER A 24 -20.50 -7.95 12.13
N GLN A 25 -20.78 -6.73 12.56
CA GLN A 25 -21.57 -5.76 11.78
C GLN A 25 -20.88 -5.39 10.46
N LEU A 26 -19.56 -5.24 10.45
CA LEU A 26 -18.78 -5.01 9.23
C LEU A 26 -18.88 -6.22 8.29
N ARG A 27 -18.74 -7.45 8.81
CA ARG A 27 -18.92 -8.67 8.00
C ARG A 27 -20.32 -8.67 7.37
N ASP A 28 -21.34 -8.39 8.16
CA ASP A 28 -22.73 -8.43 7.71
C ASP A 28 -22.94 -7.38 6.60
N LEU A 29 -22.46 -6.15 6.80
CA LEU A 29 -22.43 -5.10 5.77
C LEU A 29 -21.79 -5.60 4.47
N VAL A 30 -20.62 -6.25 4.54
CA VAL A 30 -19.95 -6.76 3.33
C VAL A 30 -20.80 -7.82 2.66
N THR A 31 -21.34 -8.77 3.41
CA THR A 31 -22.11 -9.88 2.86
C THR A 31 -23.43 -9.43 2.21
N GLU A 32 -24.05 -8.37 2.73
CA GLU A 32 -25.26 -7.75 2.16
C GLU A 32 -25.01 -7.13 0.78
N THR A 33 -23.80 -6.63 0.50
CA THR A 33 -23.44 -6.07 -0.81
C THR A 33 -23.21 -7.11 -1.91
N GLY A 34 -23.25 -8.39 -1.56
CA GLY A 34 -23.06 -9.52 -2.48
C GLY A 34 -21.61 -9.73 -2.93
N SER A 35 -21.42 -10.68 -3.86
CA SER A 35 -20.14 -11.00 -4.48
C SER A 35 -19.02 -11.50 -3.55
N ASP A 36 -19.35 -12.09 -2.40
CA ASP A 36 -18.35 -12.61 -1.43
C ASP A 36 -17.25 -11.59 -1.09
N GLY A 37 -17.66 -10.34 -0.89
CA GLY A 37 -16.74 -9.23 -0.59
C GLY A 37 -15.93 -8.70 -1.77
N LEU A 38 -16.14 -9.20 -3.00
CA LEU A 38 -15.51 -8.66 -4.22
C LEU A 38 -16.22 -7.41 -4.75
N ASN A 39 -17.43 -7.10 -4.27
CA ASN A 39 -18.09 -5.82 -4.57
C ASN A 39 -17.52 -4.70 -3.68
N LEU A 40 -16.23 -4.40 -3.85
CA LEU A 40 -15.49 -3.45 -3.02
C LEU A 40 -16.17 -2.08 -3.00
N GLY A 41 -16.69 -1.62 -4.15
CA GLY A 41 -17.41 -0.35 -4.26
C GLY A 41 -18.69 -0.27 -3.43
N GLY A 42 -19.29 -1.42 -3.07
CA GLY A 42 -20.52 -1.48 -2.28
C GLY A 42 -20.34 -1.17 -0.80
N TYR A 43 -19.16 -1.43 -0.22
CA TYR A 43 -18.96 -1.35 1.23
C TYR A 43 -17.70 -0.60 1.68
N PHE A 44 -16.72 -0.35 0.80
CA PHE A 44 -15.43 0.22 1.21
C PHE A 44 -15.61 1.54 1.96
N GLU A 45 -16.32 2.49 1.36
CA GLU A 45 -16.51 3.81 1.95
C GLU A 45 -17.30 3.73 3.26
N LYS A 46 -18.47 3.09 3.22
CA LYS A 46 -19.34 2.96 4.39
C LYS A 46 -18.67 2.20 5.54
N GLY A 47 -17.96 1.12 5.24
CA GLY A 47 -17.23 0.35 6.24
C GLY A 47 -16.12 1.15 6.91
N TYR A 48 -15.36 1.93 6.14
CA TYR A 48 -14.34 2.82 6.71
C TYR A 48 -14.97 3.90 7.59
N GLU A 49 -15.96 4.62 7.06
CA GLU A 49 -16.61 5.75 7.73
C GLU A 49 -17.27 5.35 9.05
N VAL A 50 -17.93 4.18 9.09
CA VAL A 50 -18.66 3.72 10.29
C VAL A 50 -17.72 3.09 11.32
N PHE A 51 -16.78 2.24 10.89
CA PHE A 51 -16.05 1.36 11.81
C PHE A 51 -14.62 1.82 12.11
N PHE A 52 -13.97 2.60 11.23
CA PHE A 52 -12.53 2.89 11.33
C PHE A 52 -12.19 4.38 11.40
N LYS A 53 -12.97 5.24 10.78
CA LYS A 53 -12.67 6.68 10.69
C LYS A 53 -12.64 7.34 12.07
N GLY A 54 -11.59 8.13 12.30
CA GLY A 54 -11.39 8.85 13.56
C GLY A 54 -11.00 7.96 14.74
N ARG A 55 -10.72 6.68 14.51
CA ARG A 55 -10.35 5.72 15.56
C ARG A 55 -8.89 5.31 15.45
N GLN A 56 -8.31 5.00 16.59
CA GLN A 56 -6.99 4.36 16.67
C GLN A 56 -7.19 2.85 16.54
N TRP A 57 -6.62 2.28 15.49
CA TRP A 57 -6.70 0.86 15.20
C TRP A 57 -5.41 0.41 14.51
N LYS A 58 -5.14 -0.89 14.55
CA LYS A 58 -3.97 -1.48 13.88
C LYS A 58 -4.30 -2.86 13.33
N TRP A 59 -3.51 -3.27 12.35
CA TRP A 59 -3.61 -4.57 11.72
C TRP A 59 -2.32 -5.34 11.93
N GLY A 60 -2.32 -6.28 12.89
CA GLY A 60 -1.12 -7.00 13.31
C GLY A 60 -0.45 -7.80 12.20
N GLU A 61 -1.20 -8.42 11.29
CA GLU A 61 -0.62 -9.13 10.14
C GLU A 61 0.17 -8.18 9.22
N TYR A 62 -0.30 -6.95 8.99
CA TYR A 62 0.44 -5.96 8.21
C TYR A 62 1.74 -5.55 8.89
N GLU A 63 1.68 -5.20 10.18
CA GLU A 63 2.84 -4.79 10.97
C GLU A 63 3.90 -5.92 11.00
N GLU A 64 3.48 -7.17 11.20
CA GLU A 64 4.39 -8.31 11.23
C GLU A 64 5.10 -8.53 9.89
N TRP A 65 4.38 -8.40 8.78
CA TRP A 65 4.98 -8.51 7.44
C TRP A 65 5.90 -7.33 7.13
N ARG A 66 5.53 -6.10 7.51
CA ARG A 66 6.40 -4.93 7.38
C ARG A 66 7.73 -5.17 8.10
N ASP A 67 7.68 -5.51 9.39
CA ASP A 67 8.86 -5.75 10.22
C ASP A 67 9.71 -6.93 9.70
N THR A 68 9.07 -7.90 9.06
CA THR A 68 9.76 -9.02 8.41
C THR A 68 10.54 -8.54 7.19
N PHE A 69 9.94 -7.73 6.32
CA PHE A 69 10.60 -7.21 5.11
C PHE A 69 11.67 -6.16 5.44
N GLU A 70 11.46 -5.33 6.46
CA GLU A 70 12.48 -4.42 6.99
C GLU A 70 13.72 -5.17 7.46
N ARG A 71 13.56 -6.24 8.25
CA ARG A 71 14.68 -7.08 8.69
C ARG A 71 15.42 -7.79 7.54
N LEU A 72 14.72 -8.07 6.44
CA LEU A 72 15.33 -8.61 5.22
C LEU A 72 16.03 -7.54 4.37
N GLY A 73 15.86 -6.26 4.70
CA GLY A 73 16.40 -5.13 3.93
C GLY A 73 15.81 -5.01 2.52
N SER A 74 14.68 -5.67 2.25
CA SER A 74 14.03 -5.61 0.94
C SER A 74 12.54 -5.92 1.05
N PHE A 75 11.73 -5.28 0.21
CA PHE A 75 10.28 -5.44 0.16
C PHE A 75 9.84 -6.12 -1.14
N PRO A 76 8.69 -6.81 -1.14
CA PRO A 76 8.02 -7.22 -2.37
C PRO A 76 7.81 -6.06 -3.32
N SER A 77 7.87 -6.33 -4.61
CA SER A 77 7.77 -5.31 -5.67
C SER A 77 6.45 -4.53 -5.62
N ASN A 78 5.39 -5.17 -5.13
CA ASN A 78 4.06 -4.57 -4.98
C ASN A 78 3.72 -4.24 -3.52
N TRP A 79 4.69 -4.17 -2.61
CA TRP A 79 4.39 -3.80 -1.23
C TRP A 79 3.79 -2.40 -1.16
N ILE A 80 2.61 -2.28 -0.54
CA ILE A 80 2.02 -0.99 -0.21
C ILE A 80 2.48 -0.65 1.19
N ASP A 81 3.51 0.18 1.27
CA ASP A 81 3.92 0.78 2.51
C ASP A 81 2.94 1.92 2.84
N VAL A 82 1.96 1.63 3.71
CA VAL A 82 0.99 2.64 4.16
C VAL A 82 1.63 3.72 5.04
N ASP A 83 2.86 3.45 5.52
CA ASP A 83 3.68 4.36 6.31
C ASP A 83 4.65 5.15 5.44
N GLN A 84 4.81 4.78 4.15
CA GLN A 84 5.46 5.63 3.16
C GLN A 84 4.56 6.82 2.83
N ILE A 85 4.64 7.79 3.72
CA ILE A 85 4.85 9.16 3.30
C ILE A 85 5.97 9.08 2.27
N ALA A 86 5.72 9.43 1.01
CA ALA A 86 6.78 9.53 0.01
C ALA A 86 7.91 10.34 0.66
N ARG A 87 8.97 9.66 1.14
CA ARG A 87 9.90 10.26 2.10
C ARG A 87 10.52 11.45 1.38
N PRO A 88 10.25 12.70 1.82
CA PRO A 88 10.87 13.85 1.17
C PRO A 88 12.40 13.78 1.29
N GLY A 89 12.91 13.10 2.33
CA GLY A 89 14.33 12.90 2.60
C GLY A 89 15.11 12.00 1.62
N THR A 90 14.51 11.44 0.58
CA THR A 90 15.25 10.80 -0.54
C THR A 90 15.26 11.62 -1.82
N ARG A 91 14.50 12.73 -1.87
CA ARG A 91 14.51 13.63 -3.04
C ARG A 91 15.63 14.65 -2.84
N SER A 92 16.41 14.86 -3.89
CA SER A 92 17.43 15.92 -3.86
C SER A 92 16.75 17.29 -3.69
N THR A 93 17.44 18.25 -3.08
CA THR A 93 16.93 19.63 -2.99
C THR A 93 16.58 20.17 -4.38
N TYR A 94 17.39 19.82 -5.39
CA TYR A 94 17.08 20.03 -6.81
C TYR A 94 15.70 19.52 -7.24
N ASP A 95 15.35 18.26 -6.94
CA ASP A 95 14.05 17.69 -7.32
C ASP A 95 12.89 18.45 -6.67
N GLN A 96 13.06 18.92 -5.43
CA GLN A 96 12.05 19.72 -4.75
C GLN A 96 11.90 21.12 -5.37
N LEU A 97 13.01 21.75 -5.73
CA LEU A 97 13.03 23.05 -6.42
C LEU A 97 12.34 22.97 -7.79
N LEU A 98 12.45 21.83 -8.47
CA LEU A 98 11.74 21.58 -9.73
C LEU A 98 10.22 21.51 -9.59
N GLU A 99 9.66 21.39 -8.39
CA GLU A 99 8.20 21.42 -8.17
C GLU A 99 7.65 22.85 -8.04
N LEU A 100 8.49 23.82 -7.66
CA LEU A 100 8.09 25.23 -7.47
C LEU A 100 7.83 25.96 -8.79
N ARG A 101 7.17 27.11 -8.79
CA ARG A 101 6.95 27.86 -10.04
C ARG A 101 8.26 28.47 -10.51
N ILE A 102 8.44 28.56 -11.82
CA ILE A 102 9.65 29.16 -12.43
C ILE A 102 9.88 30.61 -11.96
N LEU A 103 8.79 31.35 -11.69
CA LEU A 103 8.86 32.70 -11.17
C LEU A 103 9.47 32.76 -9.76
N GLU A 104 9.13 31.81 -8.89
CA GLU A 104 9.64 31.74 -7.51
C GLU A 104 11.15 31.48 -7.49
N LEU A 105 11.64 30.61 -8.38
CA LEU A 105 13.08 30.37 -8.57
C LEU A 105 13.80 31.65 -9.06
N ARG A 106 13.21 32.37 -10.02
CA ARG A 106 13.79 33.61 -10.56
C ARG A 106 13.84 34.72 -9.51
N GLU A 107 12.75 34.92 -8.77
CA GLU A 107 12.67 35.91 -7.70
C GLU A 107 13.74 35.67 -6.63
N PHE A 108 13.93 34.41 -6.23
CA PHE A 108 15.00 34.03 -5.30
C PHE A 108 16.39 34.33 -5.87
N LEU A 109 16.70 33.88 -7.09
CA LEU A 109 18.00 34.12 -7.71
C LEU A 109 18.31 35.62 -7.88
N ILE A 110 17.30 36.43 -8.23
CA ILE A 110 17.43 37.89 -8.30
C ILE A 110 17.74 38.48 -6.92
N ALA A 111 17.04 38.04 -5.86
CA ALA A 111 17.26 38.51 -4.50
C ALA A 111 18.67 38.17 -3.98
N GLU A 112 19.22 37.02 -4.38
CA GLU A 112 20.59 36.58 -4.06
C GLU A 112 21.66 37.21 -4.98
N GLY A 113 21.26 38.03 -5.96
CA GLY A 113 22.19 38.66 -6.91
C GLY A 113 22.82 37.68 -7.91
N ILE A 114 22.21 36.52 -8.14
CA ILE A 114 22.69 35.50 -9.07
C ILE A 114 22.17 35.82 -10.47
N SER A 115 23.08 36.01 -11.44
CA SER A 115 22.72 36.22 -12.84
C SER A 115 22.34 34.91 -13.54
N PHE A 116 21.32 34.98 -14.38
CA PHE A 116 20.85 33.88 -15.23
C PHE A 116 20.24 34.45 -16.52
N ASP A 117 20.18 33.64 -17.58
CA ASP A 117 19.58 34.05 -18.85
C ASP A 117 18.05 34.16 -18.74
N ALA A 118 17.45 35.15 -19.42
CA ALA A 118 16.01 35.40 -19.33
C ALA A 118 15.14 34.22 -19.83
N ASP A 119 15.71 33.39 -20.71
CA ASP A 119 15.13 32.17 -21.28
C ASP A 119 15.66 30.88 -20.62
N ALA A 120 16.42 31.00 -19.52
CA ALA A 120 16.96 29.85 -18.81
C ALA A 120 15.86 28.85 -18.42
N PRO A 121 16.04 27.55 -18.72
CA PRO A 121 15.09 26.51 -18.38
C PRO A 121 14.99 26.32 -16.86
N LYS A 122 13.82 25.85 -16.40
CA LYS A 122 13.54 25.61 -14.98
C LYS A 122 14.59 24.74 -14.27
N ALA A 123 15.10 23.72 -14.96
CA ALA A 123 16.18 22.86 -14.47
C ALA A 123 17.46 23.64 -14.15
N GLN A 124 17.87 24.55 -15.03
CA GLN A 124 19.04 25.39 -14.79
C GLN A 124 18.81 26.34 -13.61
N LEU A 125 17.63 26.94 -13.53
CA LEU A 125 17.26 27.82 -12.42
C LEU A 125 17.22 27.07 -11.08
N ALA A 126 16.68 25.85 -11.05
CA ALA A 126 16.68 24.99 -9.87
C ALA A 126 18.09 24.59 -9.44
N SER A 127 18.96 24.25 -10.39
CA SER A 127 20.38 23.94 -10.11
C SER A 127 21.12 25.15 -9.54
N LEU A 128 20.92 26.35 -10.11
CA LEU A 128 21.49 27.59 -9.56
C LEU A 128 20.97 27.89 -8.15
N ALA A 129 19.67 27.70 -7.93
CA ALA A 129 19.03 27.96 -6.65
C ALA A 129 19.53 27.00 -5.56
N GLU A 130 19.74 25.72 -5.89
CA GLU A 130 20.27 24.70 -4.98
C GLU A 130 21.65 25.07 -4.41
N HIS A 131 22.49 25.73 -5.21
CA HIS A 131 23.86 26.11 -4.84
C HIS A 131 23.97 27.55 -4.30
N ALA A 132 22.85 28.27 -4.20
CA ALA A 132 22.83 29.63 -3.71
C ALA A 132 23.04 29.66 -2.18
N PRO A 133 23.97 30.49 -1.67
CA PRO A 133 24.31 30.51 -0.24
C PRO A 133 23.15 30.94 0.67
N GLY A 134 22.22 31.77 0.18
CA GLY A 134 21.06 32.22 0.94
C GLY A 134 19.87 31.26 0.92
N LEU A 135 19.94 30.11 0.24
CA LEU A 135 18.79 29.22 0.06
C LEU A 135 18.13 28.88 1.40
N SER A 136 18.88 28.34 2.36
CA SER A 136 18.33 27.88 3.65
C SER A 136 17.68 28.99 4.51
N ALA A 137 18.02 30.25 4.26
CA ALA A 137 17.45 31.40 4.97
C ALA A 137 16.30 32.08 4.19
N SER A 138 16.04 31.64 2.96
CA SER A 138 15.08 32.28 2.06
C SER A 138 13.63 31.89 2.30
N SER A 139 12.71 32.71 1.81
CA SER A 139 11.29 32.36 1.70
C SER A 139 11.06 31.15 0.78
N LEU A 140 11.93 30.94 -0.22
CA LEU A 140 11.89 29.78 -1.11
C LEU A 140 12.08 28.48 -0.33
N TRP A 141 13.06 28.45 0.58
CA TRP A 141 13.30 27.30 1.45
C TRP A 141 12.18 27.09 2.47
N ALA A 142 11.66 28.16 3.07
CA ALA A 142 10.49 28.07 3.93
C ALA A 142 9.28 27.45 3.19
N ARG A 143 9.12 27.78 1.90
CA ARG A 143 8.06 27.20 1.05
C ARG A 143 8.29 25.72 0.76
N LEU A 144 9.53 25.29 0.51
CA LEU A 144 9.85 23.86 0.36
C LEU A 144 9.49 23.09 1.63
N GLN A 145 9.93 23.57 2.79
CA GLN A 145 9.62 22.96 4.08
C GLN A 145 8.11 22.90 4.35
N GLN A 146 7.37 23.95 3.99
CA GLN A 146 5.91 23.94 4.09
C GLN A 146 5.27 22.89 3.18
N ASN A 147 5.72 22.77 1.92
CA ASN A 147 5.18 21.76 1.01
C ASN A 147 5.46 20.33 1.51
N GLU A 148 6.66 20.10 2.07
CA GLU A 148 7.01 18.82 2.70
C GLU A 148 6.12 18.52 3.91
N GLU A 149 5.89 19.51 4.78
CA GLU A 149 5.00 19.39 5.93
C GLU A 149 3.55 19.09 5.50
N GLU A 150 3.02 19.82 4.53
CA GLU A 150 1.67 19.59 4.00
C GLU A 150 1.55 18.20 3.35
N ALA A 151 2.58 17.75 2.65
CA ALA A 151 2.63 16.40 2.09
C ALA A 151 2.65 15.33 3.20
N ARG A 152 3.42 15.56 4.26
CA ARG A 152 3.48 14.69 5.44
C ARG A 152 2.11 14.57 6.12
N GLN A 153 1.47 15.69 6.41
CA GLN A 153 0.14 15.73 7.02
C GLN A 153 -0.93 15.05 6.15
N LYS A 154 -0.89 15.27 4.82
CA LYS A 154 -1.80 14.58 3.89
C LYS A 154 -1.57 13.07 3.87
N ALA A 155 -0.33 12.60 3.96
CA ALA A 155 -0.02 11.17 4.01
C ALA A 155 -0.49 10.56 5.34
N GLU A 156 -0.19 11.20 6.47
CA GLU A 156 -0.68 10.78 7.80
C GLU A 156 -2.20 10.70 7.85
N ALA A 157 -2.91 11.70 7.30
CA ALA A 157 -4.37 11.71 7.24
C ALA A 157 -4.96 10.60 6.34
N ARG A 158 -4.23 10.16 5.30
CA ARG A 158 -4.66 9.09 4.40
C ARG A 158 -4.34 7.69 4.93
N ARG A 159 -3.35 7.57 5.81
CA ARG A 159 -2.84 6.28 6.34
C ARG A 159 -3.98 5.35 6.82
N PRO A 160 -4.93 5.77 7.68
CA PRO A 160 -5.94 4.86 8.20
C PRO A 160 -6.85 4.30 7.10
N LYS A 161 -7.21 5.13 6.10
CA LYS A 161 -8.01 4.68 4.96
C LYS A 161 -7.24 3.74 4.05
N ALA A 162 -5.96 4.05 3.77
CA ALA A 162 -5.11 3.19 2.96
C ALA A 162 -4.93 1.80 3.60
N LEU A 163 -4.70 1.75 4.92
CA LEU A 163 -4.58 0.49 5.66
C LEU A 163 -5.90 -0.30 5.65
N TYR A 164 -7.03 0.38 5.81
CA TYR A 164 -8.35 -0.24 5.74
C TYR A 164 -8.63 -0.82 4.34
N ASP A 165 -8.36 -0.05 3.28
CA ASP A 165 -8.59 -0.50 1.90
C ASP A 165 -7.72 -1.74 1.60
N LEU A 166 -6.48 -1.76 2.10
CA LEU A 166 -5.58 -2.90 1.97
C LEU A 166 -6.08 -4.13 2.74
N LEU A 167 -6.55 -3.95 3.97
CA LEU A 167 -7.16 -4.99 4.80
C LEU A 167 -8.34 -5.65 4.06
N MET A 168 -9.30 -4.85 3.62
CA MET A 168 -10.51 -5.36 2.98
C MET A 168 -10.23 -6.05 1.65
N ARG A 169 -9.30 -5.51 0.84
CA ARG A 169 -8.82 -6.19 -0.38
C ARG A 169 -8.18 -7.54 -0.05
N THR A 170 -7.32 -7.58 0.96
CA THR A 170 -6.62 -8.80 1.37
C THR A 170 -7.62 -9.89 1.76
N ILE A 171 -8.63 -9.56 2.58
CA ILE A 171 -9.70 -10.48 2.95
C ILE A 171 -10.47 -10.98 1.72
N ALA A 172 -10.90 -10.06 0.84
CA ALA A 172 -11.69 -10.42 -0.34
C ALA A 172 -10.94 -11.34 -1.32
N TYR A 173 -9.67 -11.02 -1.63
CA TYR A 173 -8.86 -11.85 -2.52
C TYR A 173 -8.49 -13.19 -1.88
N ARG A 174 -8.23 -13.23 -0.58
CA ARG A 174 -7.93 -14.48 0.13
C ARG A 174 -9.16 -15.39 0.17
N ALA A 175 -10.33 -14.83 0.42
CA ALA A 175 -11.61 -15.55 0.33
C ALA A 175 -11.87 -16.11 -1.08
N LYS A 176 -11.58 -15.32 -2.12
CA LYS A 176 -11.64 -15.78 -3.51
C LYS A 176 -10.70 -16.97 -3.75
N SER A 177 -9.44 -16.89 -3.32
CA SER A 177 -8.47 -17.96 -3.50
C SER A 177 -8.87 -19.24 -2.76
N VAL A 178 -9.39 -19.13 -1.53
CA VAL A 178 -9.93 -20.29 -0.80
C VAL A 178 -11.05 -20.95 -1.60
N ARG A 179 -12.01 -20.18 -2.09
CA ARG A 179 -13.15 -20.69 -2.86
C ARG A 179 -12.70 -21.35 -4.17
N ASP A 180 -11.78 -20.72 -4.90
CA ASP A 180 -11.26 -21.26 -6.16
C ASP A 180 -10.52 -22.58 -5.93
N LEU A 181 -9.77 -22.69 -4.82
CA LEU A 181 -9.10 -23.91 -4.40
C LEU A 181 -10.11 -25.01 -4.02
N GLU A 182 -11.12 -24.69 -3.21
CA GLU A 182 -12.19 -25.63 -2.84
C GLU A 182 -12.93 -26.14 -4.08
N ARG A 183 -13.21 -25.25 -5.04
CA ARG A 183 -13.85 -25.61 -6.31
C ARG A 183 -12.95 -26.52 -7.16
N ALA A 184 -11.66 -26.23 -7.25
CA ALA A 184 -10.70 -27.07 -7.96
C ALA A 184 -10.61 -28.47 -7.34
N HIS A 185 -10.52 -28.57 -6.01
CA HIS A 185 -10.52 -29.83 -5.27
C HIS A 185 -11.79 -30.64 -5.50
N SER A 186 -12.95 -29.97 -5.51
CA SER A 186 -14.25 -30.59 -5.80
C SER A 186 -14.32 -31.16 -7.23
N ASN A 187 -13.53 -30.62 -8.15
CA ASN A 187 -13.38 -31.11 -9.52
C ASN A 187 -12.23 -32.13 -9.69
N GLY A 188 -11.67 -32.65 -8.59
CA GLY A 188 -10.60 -33.65 -8.62
C GLY A 188 -9.19 -33.12 -8.89
N ILE A 189 -9.01 -31.80 -9.00
CA ILE A 189 -7.70 -31.19 -9.21
C ILE A 189 -6.97 -31.12 -7.86
N GLN A 190 -5.86 -31.84 -7.73
CA GLN A 190 -5.06 -31.87 -6.48
C GLN A 190 -3.80 -31.01 -6.55
N ARG A 191 -3.32 -30.69 -7.76
CA ARG A 191 -2.05 -30.01 -7.96
C ARG A 191 -2.28 -28.58 -8.42
N HIS A 192 -1.57 -27.66 -7.78
CA HIS A 192 -1.59 -26.24 -8.09
C HIS A 192 -0.16 -25.73 -8.24
N GLU A 193 0.05 -24.88 -9.23
CA GLU A 193 1.30 -24.16 -9.45
C GLU A 193 1.17 -22.72 -8.97
N VAL A 194 2.22 -22.22 -8.32
CA VAL A 194 2.30 -20.84 -7.86
C VAL A 194 2.70 -19.96 -9.05
N MET A 195 1.78 -19.10 -9.48
CA MET A 195 1.99 -18.12 -10.54
C MET A 195 2.36 -16.78 -9.93
N LEU A 196 3.60 -16.36 -10.15
CA LEU A 196 4.10 -15.04 -9.73
C LEU A 196 3.84 -14.00 -10.81
N VAL A 197 3.46 -12.79 -10.39
CA VAL A 197 3.42 -11.64 -11.30
C VAL A 197 4.85 -11.18 -11.63
N LEU A 198 5.74 -11.21 -10.63
CA LEU A 198 7.15 -10.83 -10.76
C LEU A 198 8.00 -11.92 -10.09
N GLU A 199 8.91 -12.54 -10.86
CA GLU A 199 9.78 -13.60 -10.33
C GLU A 199 10.74 -13.09 -9.23
N ALA A 200 11.05 -11.79 -9.23
CA ALA A 200 11.82 -11.15 -8.15
C ALA A 200 11.16 -11.32 -6.77
N ASP A 201 9.84 -11.52 -6.72
CA ASP A 201 9.08 -11.67 -5.48
C ASP A 201 9.09 -13.11 -4.93
N ARG A 202 9.65 -14.08 -5.66
CA ARG A 202 9.63 -15.52 -5.28
C ARG A 202 10.12 -15.76 -3.85
N LYS A 203 11.20 -15.09 -3.44
CA LYS A 203 11.77 -15.21 -2.09
C LYS A 203 10.79 -14.84 -0.97
N PHE A 204 9.90 -13.87 -1.20
CA PHE A 204 8.91 -13.44 -0.22
C PHE A 204 7.75 -14.44 -0.13
N ILE A 205 7.36 -15.01 -1.27
CA ILE A 205 6.34 -16.05 -1.34
C ILE A 205 6.82 -17.35 -0.68
N ASP A 206 8.06 -17.76 -0.94
CA ASP A 206 8.66 -18.92 -0.29
C ASP A 206 8.77 -18.74 1.22
N LEU A 207 9.10 -17.52 1.68
CA LEU A 207 9.09 -17.18 3.11
C LEU A 207 7.69 -17.31 3.72
N ALA A 208 6.67 -16.76 3.06
CA ALA A 208 5.29 -16.83 3.55
C ALA A 208 4.74 -18.25 3.57
N ARG A 209 5.05 -19.06 2.55
CA ARG A 209 4.69 -20.48 2.51
C ARG A 209 5.44 -21.31 3.54
N LYS A 210 6.67 -20.93 3.89
CA LYS A 210 7.39 -21.56 5.00
C LYS A 210 6.74 -21.26 6.35
N LYS A 211 6.28 -20.02 6.54
CA LYS A 211 5.58 -19.58 7.76
C LYS A 211 4.21 -20.24 7.92
N ASN A 212 3.45 -20.36 6.83
CA ASN A 212 2.19 -21.09 6.81
C ASN A 212 2.06 -21.92 5.52
N PRO A 213 2.42 -23.23 5.56
CA PRO A 213 2.36 -24.11 4.39
C PRO A 213 0.94 -24.33 3.83
N GLN A 214 -0.09 -24.07 4.63
CA GLN A 214 -1.50 -24.24 4.24
C GLN A 214 -2.16 -22.91 3.83
N ALA A 215 -1.40 -21.80 3.81
CA ALA A 215 -1.94 -20.52 3.36
C ALA A 215 -2.31 -20.56 1.87
N VAL A 216 -3.30 -19.76 1.51
CA VAL A 216 -3.62 -19.45 0.11
C VAL A 216 -3.31 -17.97 -0.15
N PRO A 217 -3.02 -17.59 -1.42
CA PRO A 217 -2.79 -16.19 -1.76
C PRO A 217 -4.01 -15.30 -1.46
N PRO A 218 -3.82 -14.00 -1.18
CA PRO A 218 -2.56 -13.32 -0.89
C PRO A 218 -1.88 -13.89 0.37
N TYR A 219 -0.60 -14.24 0.25
CA TYR A 219 0.22 -14.79 1.33
C TYR A 219 0.67 -13.73 2.35
N TYR A 220 0.73 -12.47 1.91
CA TYR A 220 0.94 -11.26 2.71
C TYR A 220 0.09 -10.11 2.11
N PRO A 221 -0.12 -9.00 2.83
CA PRO A 221 -0.90 -7.87 2.31
C PRO A 221 -0.42 -7.39 0.94
N ASN A 222 -1.35 -7.20 0.00
CA ASN A 222 -1.11 -6.83 -1.41
C ASN A 222 -0.31 -7.85 -2.26
N ASP A 223 -0.21 -9.10 -1.84
CA ASP A 223 0.29 -10.17 -2.70
C ASP A 223 -0.66 -10.44 -3.89
N PHE A 224 -0.13 -10.45 -5.12
CA PHE A 224 -0.88 -10.73 -6.34
C PHE A 224 -0.68 -12.14 -6.88
N THR A 225 -0.02 -13.01 -6.13
CA THR A 225 0.20 -14.41 -6.50
C THR A 225 -1.11 -15.13 -6.76
N GLN A 226 -1.12 -15.98 -7.78
CA GLN A 226 -2.28 -16.81 -8.12
C GLN A 226 -1.92 -18.29 -8.05
N LEU A 227 -2.91 -19.12 -7.76
CA LEU A 227 -2.79 -20.58 -7.88
C LEU A 227 -3.37 -21.01 -9.22
N ARG A 228 -2.54 -21.59 -10.07
CA ARG A 228 -2.97 -22.19 -11.33
C ARG A 228 -3.25 -23.68 -11.12
N PRO A 229 -4.47 -24.17 -11.37
CA PRO A 229 -4.74 -25.60 -11.32
C PRO A 229 -3.97 -26.34 -12.41
N ILE A 230 -3.35 -27.47 -12.06
CA ILE A 230 -2.68 -28.38 -12.99
C ILE A 230 -3.56 -29.60 -13.16
N VAL A 231 -4.13 -29.76 -14.36
CA VAL A 231 -4.92 -30.94 -14.74
C VAL A 231 -3.96 -32.01 -15.24
N ASP A 232 -3.88 -33.12 -14.51
CA ASP A 232 -3.02 -34.24 -14.89
C ASP A 232 -3.82 -35.23 -15.73
N PHE A 233 -3.64 -35.19 -17.05
CA PHE A 233 -4.36 -36.07 -17.98
C PHE A 233 -3.78 -37.50 -18.02
N SER A 234 -2.67 -37.78 -17.31
CA SER A 234 -2.01 -39.08 -17.33
C SER A 234 -2.64 -40.14 -16.41
N LYS A 235 -3.84 -39.88 -15.86
CA LYS A 235 -4.62 -40.82 -15.04
C LYS A 235 -6.05 -41.04 -15.56
N GLN A 236 -6.23 -41.03 -16.88
CA GLN A 236 -7.45 -41.53 -17.53
C GLN A 236 -7.19 -42.91 -18.13
#